data_AF-A0A9I9D537-F1
#
_entry.id   AF-A0A9I9D537-F1
#
_cell.length_a   1.000
_cell.length_b   1.000
_cell.length_c   1.000
_cell.angle_alpha   90.00
_cell.angle_beta   90.00
_cell.angle_gamma   90.00
#
_symmetry.space_group_name_H-M   'P 1'
#
loop_
_entity.id
_entity.type
_entity.pdbx_description
1 polymer ?
#
loop_
_entity_poly.entity_id
_entity_poly.type
_entity_poly.pdbx_seq_one_letter_code
_entity_poly.pdbx_strand_id
1 'polypeptide(L)'
;MQSNCIILAISPTNQDLAKSDAIKISREVDPTGERTFGVLTKIDPMDKGTDVVDVGVVDRSQADINKNVDMIATRRREREYFASTPKYKHLAHRMGSEHLAKVLSKHLETVIKSKIPGIQNLINKTISELEFELSRLGRPVANDAWGKLYMIMEICRAFHQNFKEHLDGMCPGGDKIYNVFDDKLLTALKRLQFDRQLSMENVKKLITEANGYQPHLIAPEQEYLRLIESTLVTIRGPTEACVDAVHAILKDLVYKAMGETLVCS
;
A
#
# COMPACT_ATOMS: atom_id res chain seq x y z
N MET A 1 9.41 16.14 -25.68
CA MET A 1 10.44 17.09 -25.20
C MET A 1 10.29 17.21 -23.68
N GLN A 2 11.32 16.91 -22.89
CA GLN A 2 11.23 16.83 -21.42
C GLN A 2 10.93 18.20 -20.78
N SER A 3 10.11 18.21 -19.71
CA SER A 3 9.74 19.42 -18.96
C SER A 3 10.87 19.97 -18.07
N ASN A 4 11.94 19.19 -17.84
CA ASN A 4 13.08 19.56 -16.99
C ASN A 4 14.35 19.86 -17.83
N CYS A 5 14.28 20.81 -18.76
CA CYS A 5 15.47 21.28 -19.49
C CYS A 5 15.49 22.82 -19.54
N ILE A 6 16.69 23.38 -19.57
CA ILE A 6 16.92 24.81 -19.83
C ILE A 6 17.22 24.95 -21.32
N ILE A 7 16.57 25.91 -21.98
CA ILE A 7 16.76 26.19 -23.40
C ILE A 7 17.65 27.44 -23.52
N LEU A 8 18.83 27.30 -24.13
CA LEU A 8 19.62 28.44 -24.58
C LEU A 8 19.33 28.70 -26.06
N ALA A 9 18.58 29.77 -26.35
CA ALA A 9 18.29 30.20 -27.71
C ALA A 9 19.39 31.16 -28.20
N ILE A 10 20.43 30.59 -28.82
CA ILE A 10 21.60 31.34 -29.28
C ILE A 10 21.31 31.96 -30.65
N SER A 11 21.43 33.28 -30.76
CA SER A 11 21.25 34.03 -32.00
C SER A 11 22.41 34.99 -32.26
N PRO A 12 22.90 35.13 -33.49
CA PRO A 12 23.90 36.15 -33.81
C PRO A 12 23.25 37.55 -33.87
N THR A 13 23.98 38.57 -33.45
CA THR A 13 23.46 39.96 -33.31
C THR A 13 23.14 40.63 -34.64
N ASN A 14 23.74 40.16 -35.73
CA ASN A 14 23.51 40.65 -37.09
C ASN A 14 22.21 40.15 -37.74
N GLN A 15 21.48 39.24 -37.09
CA GLN A 15 20.20 38.74 -37.56
C GLN A 15 19.05 39.36 -36.75
N ASP A 16 17.94 39.62 -37.44
CA ASP A 16 16.71 40.05 -36.79
C ASP A 16 16.22 38.98 -35.82
N LEU A 17 16.13 39.34 -34.53
CA LEU A 17 15.73 38.45 -33.45
C LEU A 17 14.36 37.81 -33.70
N ALA A 18 13.44 38.56 -34.35
CA ALA A 18 12.11 38.08 -34.69
C ALA A 18 12.12 36.94 -35.75
N LYS A 19 13.24 36.77 -36.47
CA LYS A 19 13.41 35.74 -37.49
C LYS A 19 14.24 34.54 -37.01
N SER A 20 14.83 34.59 -35.82
CA SER A 20 15.66 33.52 -35.28
C SER A 20 14.89 32.20 -35.13
N ASP A 21 15.38 31.15 -35.78
CA ASP A 21 14.78 29.81 -35.71
C ASP A 21 14.92 29.22 -34.30
N ALA A 22 16.02 29.53 -33.59
CA ALA A 22 16.22 29.08 -32.21
C ALA A 22 15.12 29.59 -31.27
N ILE A 23 14.70 30.85 -31.45
CA ILE A 23 13.63 31.48 -30.65
C ILE A 23 12.25 30.99 -31.06
N LYS A 24 12.03 30.72 -32.35
CA LYS A 24 10.76 30.14 -32.84
C LYS A 24 10.57 28.73 -32.26
N ILE A 25 11.59 27.88 -32.39
CA ILE A 25 11.57 26.51 -31.87
C ILE A 25 11.42 26.51 -30.34
N SER A 26 12.11 27.42 -29.63
CA SER A 26 11.95 27.51 -28.17
C SER A 26 10.54 27.90 -27.76
N ARG A 27 9.88 28.82 -28.49
CA ARG A 27 8.49 29.24 -28.20
C ARG A 27 7.46 28.14 -28.44
N GLU A 28 7.72 27.21 -29.37
CA GLU A 28 6.85 26.05 -29.59
C GLU A 28 6.82 25.11 -28.36
N VAL A 29 7.94 25.01 -27.64
CA VAL A 29 8.09 24.12 -26.48
C VAL A 29 8.03 24.84 -25.12
N ASP A 30 8.18 26.16 -25.12
CA ASP A 30 8.12 27.05 -23.96
C ASP A 30 7.46 28.39 -24.33
N PRO A 31 6.11 28.41 -24.51
CA PRO A 31 5.39 29.62 -24.91
C PRO A 31 5.45 30.75 -23.87
N THR A 32 5.63 30.40 -22.59
CA THR A 32 5.73 31.36 -21.47
C THR A 32 7.15 31.93 -21.32
N GLY A 33 8.16 31.26 -21.90
CA GLY A 33 9.55 31.70 -21.84
C GLY A 33 10.20 31.50 -20.45
N GLU A 34 9.60 30.70 -19.58
CA GLU A 34 10.04 30.54 -18.19
C GLU A 34 11.39 29.79 -18.08
N ARG A 35 11.73 28.99 -19.09
CA ARG A 35 12.95 28.16 -19.13
C ARG A 35 13.82 28.43 -20.36
N THR A 36 13.52 29.50 -21.10
CA THR A 36 14.24 29.90 -22.31
C THR A 36 15.07 31.15 -22.05
N PHE A 37 16.36 31.07 -22.33
CA PHE A 37 17.30 32.18 -22.24
C PHE A 37 17.78 32.55 -23.63
N GLY A 38 17.46 33.77 -24.07
CA GLY A 38 18.04 34.35 -25.28
C GLY A 38 19.50 34.71 -25.04
N VAL A 39 20.39 34.20 -25.89
CA VAL A 39 21.82 34.53 -25.86
C VAL A 39 22.22 35.13 -27.18
N LEU A 40 22.66 36.39 -27.15
CA LEU A 40 23.17 37.06 -28.34
C LEU A 40 24.68 36.86 -28.44
N THR A 41 25.11 36.34 -29.58
CA THR A 41 26.53 36.13 -29.91
C THR A 41 26.95 37.04 -31.06
N LYS A 42 28.26 37.08 -31.35
CA LYS A 42 28.83 37.90 -32.44
C LYS A 42 28.41 39.37 -32.36
N ILE A 43 28.44 39.95 -31.16
CA ILE A 43 28.17 41.37 -30.94
C ILE A 43 29.39 42.14 -31.43
N ASP A 44 29.33 42.67 -32.65
CA ASP A 44 30.42 43.44 -33.21
C ASP A 44 30.37 44.92 -32.79
N PRO A 45 31.52 45.62 -32.73
CA PRO A 45 31.58 47.04 -32.34
C PRO A 45 30.81 48.00 -33.27
N MET A 46 30.38 47.53 -34.44
CA MET A 46 29.77 48.36 -35.50
C MET A 46 28.25 48.21 -35.62
N ASP A 47 27.61 47.38 -34.80
CA ASP A 47 26.17 47.09 -34.94
C ASP A 47 25.26 48.21 -34.40
N LYS A 48 24.51 48.86 -35.29
CA LYS A 48 23.40 49.79 -34.99
C LYS A 48 22.11 48.98 -34.86
N GLY A 49 21.64 48.67 -33.66
CA GLY A 49 20.49 49.37 -33.10
C GLY A 49 19.39 48.32 -32.84
N THR A 50 19.39 47.75 -31.64
CA THR A 50 18.34 46.86 -31.15
C THR A 50 18.34 46.99 -29.63
N ASP A 51 17.21 47.31 -29.02
CA ASP A 51 17.05 47.24 -27.57
C ASP A 51 16.96 45.76 -27.19
N VAL A 52 18.00 45.28 -26.53
CA VAL A 52 18.17 43.86 -26.24
C VAL A 52 17.65 43.57 -24.83
N VAL A 53 16.61 42.73 -24.73
CA VAL A 53 16.11 42.14 -23.46
C VAL A 53 16.91 40.88 -23.07
N ASP A 54 17.81 40.42 -23.96
CA ASP A 54 18.62 39.20 -23.87
C ASP A 54 20.07 39.40 -23.34
N VAL A 55 20.72 38.32 -22.91
CA VAL A 55 22.11 38.37 -22.44
C VAL A 55 23.07 38.28 -23.63
N GLY A 56 23.83 39.33 -23.86
CA GLY A 56 24.86 39.39 -24.89
C GLY A 56 26.20 38.85 -24.43
N VAL A 57 26.83 38.00 -25.23
CA VAL A 57 28.15 37.40 -24.97
C VAL A 57 29.10 37.72 -26.12
N VAL A 58 30.34 38.10 -25.78
CA VAL A 58 31.42 38.31 -26.74
C VAL A 58 32.36 37.11 -26.67
N ASP A 59 32.32 36.29 -27.71
CA ASP A 59 33.17 35.12 -27.84
C ASP A 59 34.55 35.44 -28.43
N ARG A 60 35.46 34.48 -28.36
CA ARG A 60 36.75 34.55 -29.05
C ARG A 60 36.54 34.54 -30.56
N SER A 61 37.24 35.42 -31.27
CA SER A 61 37.33 35.37 -32.73
C SER A 61 38.14 34.16 -33.20
N GLN A 62 38.00 33.78 -34.48
CA GLN A 62 38.82 32.71 -35.06
C GLN A 62 40.33 33.01 -34.96
N ALA A 63 40.72 34.28 -35.04
CA ALA A 63 42.10 34.70 -34.85
C ALA A 63 42.58 34.54 -33.39
N ASP A 64 41.72 34.80 -32.40
CA ASP A 64 42.02 34.62 -30.98
C ASP A 64 42.12 33.14 -30.60
N ILE A 65 41.30 32.28 -31.22
CA ILE A 65 41.40 30.82 -31.07
C ILE A 65 42.73 30.33 -31.63
N ASN A 66 43.11 30.77 -32.85
CA ASN A 66 44.37 30.38 -33.48
C ASN A 66 45.60 30.88 -32.70
N LYS A 67 45.45 31.96 -31.91
CA LYS A 67 46.49 32.53 -31.04
C LYS A 67 46.48 31.98 -29.61
N ASN A 68 45.61 31.01 -29.30
CA ASN A 68 45.44 30.43 -27.95
C ASN A 68 45.28 31.50 -26.86
N VAL A 69 44.49 32.55 -27.12
CA VAL A 69 44.25 33.60 -26.13
C VAL A 69 43.56 33.01 -24.91
N ASP A 70 44.09 33.34 -23.73
CA ASP A 70 43.59 32.89 -22.44
C ASP A 70 42.13 33.34 -22.19
N MET A 71 41.37 32.50 -21.50
CA MET A 71 39.97 32.74 -21.19
C MET A 71 39.79 33.90 -20.19
N ILE A 72 40.73 34.08 -19.25
CA ILE A 72 40.66 35.19 -18.28
C ILE A 72 40.86 36.52 -19.00
N ALA A 73 41.86 36.58 -19.90
CA ALA A 73 42.09 37.74 -20.76
C ALA A 73 40.88 38.05 -21.66
N THR A 74 40.21 37.02 -22.19
CA THR A 74 39.00 37.18 -23.01
C THR A 74 37.83 37.75 -22.21
N ARG A 75 37.56 37.22 -21.01
CA ARG A 75 36.51 37.75 -20.12
C ARG A 75 36.77 39.19 -19.69
N ARG A 76 38.03 39.56 -19.47
CA ARG A 76 38.42 40.94 -19.15
C ARG A 76 38.12 41.87 -20.32
N ARG A 77 38.51 41.50 -21.54
CA ARG A 77 38.20 42.25 -22.77
C ARG A 77 36.68 42.38 -22.98
N GLU A 78 35.92 41.31 -22.77
CA GLU A 78 34.46 41.32 -22.85
C GLU A 78 33.85 42.34 -21.86
N ARG A 79 34.32 42.35 -20.61
CA ARG A 79 33.85 43.31 -19.60
C ARG A 79 34.19 44.76 -19.97
N GLU A 80 35.42 45.00 -20.43
CA GLU A 80 35.88 46.32 -20.87
C GLU A 80 35.10 46.80 -22.10
N TYR A 81 34.75 45.89 -23.03
CA TYR A 81 33.94 46.18 -24.21
C TYR A 81 32.53 46.66 -23.84
N PHE A 82 31.82 45.92 -22.99
CA PHE A 82 30.48 46.33 -22.57
C PHE A 82 30.49 47.60 -21.71
N ALA A 83 31.55 47.85 -20.93
CA ALA A 83 31.68 49.06 -20.12
C ALA A 83 32.04 50.33 -20.93
N SER A 84 32.82 50.17 -22.01
CA SER A 84 33.29 51.29 -22.84
C SER A 84 32.34 51.64 -23.99
N THR A 85 31.54 50.68 -24.48
CA THR A 85 30.64 50.90 -25.62
C THR A 85 29.40 51.71 -25.20
N PRO A 86 29.18 52.94 -25.70
CA PRO A 86 28.09 53.82 -25.24
C PRO A 86 26.69 53.19 -25.31
N LYS A 87 26.45 52.36 -26.34
CA LYS A 87 25.17 51.65 -26.55
C LYS A 87 24.87 50.61 -25.48
N TYR A 88 25.87 49.87 -25.02
CA TYR A 88 25.71 48.77 -24.06
C TYR A 88 26.13 49.12 -22.63
N LYS A 89 26.73 50.29 -22.42
CA LYS A 89 27.24 50.75 -21.12
C LYS A 89 26.19 50.69 -20.00
N HIS A 90 24.95 51.07 -20.30
CA HIS A 90 23.84 51.01 -19.34
C HIS A 90 23.40 49.56 -19.02
N LEU A 91 23.68 48.61 -19.92
CA LEU A 91 23.39 47.17 -19.77
C LEU A 91 24.61 46.35 -19.34
N ALA A 92 25.80 46.95 -19.19
CA ALA A 92 27.05 46.22 -18.94
C ALA A 92 26.99 45.27 -17.72
N HIS A 93 26.18 45.61 -16.72
CA HIS A 93 25.96 44.77 -15.53
C HIS A 93 25.12 43.50 -15.79
N ARG A 94 24.36 43.46 -16.89
CA ARG A 94 23.51 42.34 -17.35
C ARG A 94 24.08 41.61 -18.58
N MET A 95 25.29 41.96 -19.00
CA MET A 95 25.92 41.43 -20.20
C MET A 95 27.17 40.62 -19.85
N GLY A 96 27.58 39.79 -20.80
CA GLY A 96 28.80 39.00 -20.76
C GLY A 96 28.61 37.58 -20.24
N SER A 97 29.60 36.74 -20.57
CA SER A 97 29.64 35.33 -20.21
C SER A 97 29.53 35.08 -18.70
N GLU A 98 30.11 35.95 -17.87
CA GLU A 98 30.04 35.83 -16.40
C GLU A 98 28.64 36.10 -15.86
N HIS A 99 27.93 37.08 -16.42
CA HIS A 99 26.55 37.36 -16.04
C HIS A 99 25.63 36.22 -16.45
N LEU A 100 25.78 35.73 -17.69
CA LEU A 100 25.05 34.56 -18.19
C LEU A 100 25.23 33.35 -17.27
N ALA A 101 26.47 33.04 -16.89
CA ALA A 101 26.76 31.94 -15.97
C ALA A 101 26.04 32.10 -14.62
N LYS A 102 26.08 33.30 -14.02
CA LYS A 102 25.39 33.59 -12.75
C LYS A 102 23.87 33.42 -12.87
N VAL A 103 23.28 33.90 -13.96
CA VAL A 103 21.83 33.78 -14.22
C VAL A 103 21.42 32.32 -14.36
N LEU A 104 22.15 31.54 -15.17
CA LEU A 104 21.89 30.11 -15.36
C LEU A 104 22.07 29.32 -14.04
N SER A 105 23.11 29.60 -13.27
CA SER A 105 23.33 28.96 -11.96
C SER A 105 22.18 29.27 -10.98
N LYS A 106 21.73 30.52 -10.89
CA LYS A 106 20.62 30.91 -10.01
C LYS A 106 19.29 30.27 -10.43
N HIS A 107 19.05 30.20 -11.74
CA HIS A 107 17.86 29.54 -12.27
C HIS A 107 17.88 28.03 -11.95
N LEU A 108 19.01 27.36 -12.22
CA LEU A 108 19.18 25.95 -11.90
C LEU A 108 18.99 25.67 -10.40
N GLU A 109 19.57 26.51 -9.53
CA GLU A 109 19.39 26.41 -8.07
C GLU A 109 17.91 26.50 -7.68
N THR A 110 17.17 27.42 -8.29
CA THR A 110 15.74 27.61 -8.04
C THR A 110 14.93 26.39 -8.48
N VAL A 111 15.22 25.86 -9.67
CA VAL A 111 14.58 24.64 -10.18
C VAL A 111 14.87 23.45 -9.27
N ILE A 112 16.13 23.23 -8.88
CA ILE A 112 16.50 22.15 -7.96
C ILE A 112 15.74 22.29 -6.63
N LYS A 113 15.75 23.49 -6.01
CA LYS A 113 15.03 23.75 -4.76
C LYS A 113 13.53 23.48 -4.87
N SER A 114 12.91 23.83 -5.99
CA SER A 114 11.48 23.57 -6.22
C SER A 114 11.14 22.07 -6.31
N LYS A 115 12.09 21.23 -6.74
CA LYS A 115 11.89 19.78 -6.90
C LYS A 115 12.21 18.98 -5.64
N ILE A 116 13.08 19.49 -4.75
CA ILE A 116 13.47 18.81 -3.51
C ILE A 116 12.26 18.37 -2.65
N PRO A 117 11.26 19.23 -2.38
CA PRO A 117 10.09 18.82 -1.58
C PRO A 117 9.32 17.65 -2.21
N GLY A 118 9.20 17.64 -3.54
CA GLY A 118 8.55 16.54 -4.26
C GLY A 118 9.31 15.22 -4.12
N ILE A 119 10.64 15.26 -4.17
CA ILE A 119 11.50 14.09 -3.95
C ILE A 119 11.39 13.61 -2.51
N GLN A 120 11.41 14.51 -1.53
CA GLN A 120 11.23 14.17 -0.11
C GLN A 120 9.88 13.49 0.13
N ASN A 121 8.80 14.02 -0.43
CA ASN A 121 7.47 13.42 -0.32
C ASN A 121 7.41 12.03 -0.96
N LEU A 122 8.04 11.84 -2.12
CA LEU A 122 8.11 10.55 -2.78
C LEU A 122 8.86 9.53 -1.90
N ILE A 123 10.04 9.89 -1.38
CA ILE A 123 10.83 9.04 -0.48
C ILE A 123 10.02 8.66 0.75
N ASN A 124 9.41 9.64 1.42
CA ASN A 124 8.63 9.39 2.64
C ASN A 124 7.43 8.50 2.36
N LYS A 125 6.72 8.72 1.24
CA LYS A 125 5.62 7.85 0.83
C LYS A 125 6.09 6.42 0.60
N THR A 126 7.19 6.23 -0.14
CA THR A 126 7.75 4.90 -0.40
C THR A 126 8.23 4.23 0.90
N ILE A 127 8.83 4.97 1.84
CA ILE A 127 9.19 4.46 3.16
C ILE A 127 7.94 3.97 3.88
N SER A 128 6.87 4.78 3.97
CA SER A 128 5.64 4.36 4.63
C SER A 128 4.98 3.15 3.99
N GLU A 129 5.00 3.05 2.66
CA GLU A 129 4.50 1.87 1.93
C GLU A 129 5.33 0.62 2.25
N LEU A 130 6.66 0.74 2.25
CA LEU A 130 7.57 -0.37 2.58
C LEU A 130 7.48 -0.78 4.06
N GLU A 131 7.34 0.18 4.98
CA GLU A 131 7.13 -0.10 6.40
C GLU A 131 5.79 -0.82 6.62
N PHE A 132 4.74 -0.42 5.91
CA PHE A 132 3.46 -1.11 5.93
C PHE A 132 3.59 -2.55 5.42
N GLU A 133 4.26 -2.77 4.29
CA GLU A 133 4.53 -4.12 3.80
C GLU A 133 5.40 -4.95 4.75
N LEU A 134 6.43 -4.35 5.34
CA LEU A 134 7.31 -5.00 6.30
C LEU A 134 6.54 -5.42 7.55
N SER A 135 5.65 -4.57 8.07
CA SER A 135 4.80 -4.92 9.21
C SER A 135 3.86 -6.08 8.91
N ARG A 136 3.39 -6.22 7.66
CA ARG A 136 2.58 -7.36 7.20
C ARG A 136 3.40 -8.65 7.02
N LEU A 137 4.71 -8.55 6.81
CA LEU A 137 5.60 -9.72 6.71
C LEU A 137 6.03 -10.26 8.07
N GLY A 138 5.80 -9.50 9.14
CA GLY A 138 6.08 -9.94 10.51
C GLY A 138 7.51 -9.69 10.96
N ARG A 139 7.85 -10.24 12.12
CA ARG A 139 9.19 -10.06 12.72
C ARG A 139 10.23 -10.99 12.08
N PRO A 140 11.49 -10.54 11.96
CA PRO A 140 12.55 -11.39 11.48
C PRO A 140 12.71 -12.63 12.38
N VAL A 141 12.74 -13.80 11.75
CA VAL A 141 13.01 -15.07 12.43
C VAL A 141 14.50 -15.14 12.75
N ALA A 142 14.85 -15.28 14.02
CA ALA A 142 16.23 -15.52 14.40
C ALA A 142 16.70 -16.90 13.88
N ASN A 143 17.93 -16.96 13.35
CA ASN A 143 18.43 -18.15 12.65
C ASN A 143 18.86 -19.28 13.60
N ASP A 144 19.09 -18.96 14.88
CA ASP A 144 19.44 -19.92 15.90
C ASP A 144 18.23 -20.77 16.34
N ALA A 145 18.53 -21.96 16.88
CA ALA A 145 17.48 -22.91 17.27
C ALA A 145 16.56 -22.36 18.37
N TRP A 146 17.09 -21.54 19.29
CA TRP A 146 16.32 -20.96 20.39
C TRP A 146 15.36 -19.89 19.92
N GLY A 147 15.79 -19.03 19.00
CA GLY A 147 14.94 -18.03 18.37
C GLY A 147 13.76 -18.63 17.60
N LYS A 148 13.99 -19.73 16.87
CA LYS A 148 12.90 -20.47 16.21
C LYS A 148 11.91 -21.08 17.20
N LEU A 149 12.41 -21.66 18.30
CA LEU A 149 11.56 -22.23 19.35
C LEU A 149 10.69 -21.15 20.02
N TYR A 150 11.30 -20.00 20.33
CA TYR A 150 10.58 -18.85 20.89
C TYR A 150 9.46 -18.38 19.96
N MET A 151 9.74 -18.29 18.65
CA MET A 151 8.72 -17.93 17.65
C MET A 151 7.56 -18.94 17.60
N ILE A 152 7.87 -20.24 17.62
CA ILE A 152 6.82 -21.29 17.67
C ILE A 152 5.97 -21.13 18.93
N MET A 153 6.58 -20.88 20.09
CA MET A 153 5.84 -20.64 21.34
C MET A 153 4.93 -19.41 21.24
N GLU A 154 5.40 -18.31 20.65
CA GLU A 154 4.58 -17.12 20.44
C GLU A 154 3.40 -17.38 19.50
N ILE A 155 3.61 -18.09 18.39
CA ILE A 155 2.53 -18.50 17.47
C ILE A 155 1.50 -19.38 18.20
N CYS A 156 1.95 -20.38 18.96
CA CYS A 156 1.07 -21.23 19.76
C CYS A 156 0.28 -20.44 20.80
N ARG A 157 0.92 -19.47 21.47
CA ARG A 157 0.28 -18.59 22.46
C ARG A 157 -0.77 -17.69 21.82
N ALA A 158 -0.46 -17.10 20.66
CA ALA A 158 -1.38 -16.28 19.89
C ALA A 158 -2.58 -17.10 19.39
N PHE A 159 -2.36 -18.30 18.85
CA PHE A 159 -3.43 -19.22 18.48
C PHE A 159 -4.33 -19.58 19.67
N HIS A 160 -3.73 -19.93 20.81
CA HIS A 160 -4.48 -20.27 22.01
C HIS A 160 -5.35 -19.10 22.48
N GLN A 161 -4.81 -17.89 22.48
CA GLN A 161 -5.53 -16.68 22.86
C GLN A 161 -6.70 -16.41 21.91
N ASN A 162 -6.46 -16.43 20.59
CA ASN A 162 -7.49 -16.21 19.58
C ASN A 162 -8.60 -17.27 19.66
N PHE A 163 -8.23 -18.54 19.81
CA PHE A 163 -9.20 -19.63 19.97
C PHE A 163 -10.04 -19.46 21.24
N LYS A 164 -9.40 -19.09 22.35
CA LYS A 164 -10.08 -18.82 23.62
C LYS A 164 -11.05 -17.64 23.48
N GLU A 165 -10.67 -16.56 22.80
CA GLU A 165 -11.56 -15.42 22.54
C GLU A 165 -12.75 -15.79 21.65
N HIS A 166 -12.55 -16.67 20.67
CA HIS A 166 -13.61 -17.21 19.84
C HIS A 166 -14.60 -18.11 20.60
N LEU A 167 -14.10 -18.82 21.62
CA LEU A 167 -14.89 -19.74 22.43
C LEU A 167 -15.62 -19.03 23.58
N ASP A 168 -14.89 -18.24 24.38
CA ASP A 168 -15.35 -17.62 25.63
C ASP A 168 -15.76 -16.14 25.48
N GLY A 169 -15.31 -15.46 24.42
CA GLY A 169 -15.39 -14.00 24.29
C GLY A 169 -16.69 -13.48 23.66
N MET A 170 -16.67 -12.22 23.22
CA MET A 170 -17.77 -11.50 22.55
C MET A 170 -18.14 -12.04 21.16
N CYS A 171 -17.53 -13.15 20.73
CA CYS A 171 -17.73 -13.77 19.42
C CYS A 171 -18.79 -14.88 19.49
N PRO A 172 -19.56 -15.14 18.41
CA PRO A 172 -20.73 -16.01 18.44
C PRO A 172 -20.42 -17.52 18.56
N GLY A 173 -19.18 -17.92 18.87
CA GLY A 173 -18.76 -19.32 18.94
C GLY A 173 -19.41 -20.06 20.10
N GLY A 174 -19.23 -19.54 21.32
CA GLY A 174 -19.86 -20.07 22.54
C GLY A 174 -21.38 -20.08 22.43
N ASP A 175 -21.99 -18.96 22.01
CA ASP A 175 -23.45 -18.85 21.83
C ASP A 175 -24.01 -19.89 20.84
N LYS A 176 -23.29 -20.20 19.77
CA LYS A 176 -23.71 -21.25 18.83
C LYS A 176 -23.71 -22.63 19.49
N ILE A 177 -22.75 -22.92 20.36
CA ILE A 177 -22.72 -24.18 21.10
C ILE A 177 -23.89 -24.23 22.08
N TYR A 178 -24.13 -23.15 22.84
CA TYR A 178 -25.30 -23.05 23.71
C TYR A 178 -26.62 -23.29 22.96
N ASN A 179 -26.80 -22.67 21.79
CA ASN A 179 -27.98 -22.87 20.96
C ASN A 179 -28.16 -24.32 20.46
N VAL A 180 -27.06 -25.07 20.26
CA VAL A 180 -27.15 -26.49 19.89
C VAL A 180 -27.75 -27.31 21.05
N PHE A 181 -27.32 -27.05 22.28
CA PHE A 181 -27.84 -27.75 23.46
C PHE A 181 -29.24 -27.30 23.87
N ASP A 182 -29.48 -25.99 23.98
CA ASP A 182 -30.73 -25.45 24.53
C ASP A 182 -31.89 -25.51 23.55
N ASP A 183 -31.64 -25.32 22.26
CA ASP A 183 -32.69 -25.27 21.24
C ASP A 183 -32.73 -26.54 20.39
N LYS A 184 -31.64 -26.86 19.69
CA LYS A 184 -31.65 -27.95 18.70
C LYS A 184 -31.86 -29.32 19.32
N LEU A 185 -31.10 -29.65 20.37
CA LEU A 185 -31.24 -30.93 21.07
C LEU A 185 -32.61 -31.03 21.74
N LEU A 186 -33.04 -29.99 22.46
CA LEU A 186 -34.35 -29.99 23.12
C LEU A 186 -35.49 -30.15 22.11
N THR A 187 -35.41 -29.48 20.96
CA THR A 187 -36.38 -29.63 19.87
C THR A 187 -36.35 -31.02 19.27
N ALA A 188 -35.17 -31.61 19.06
CA ALA A 188 -35.04 -32.97 18.56
C ALA A 188 -35.61 -34.01 19.55
N LEU A 189 -35.40 -33.82 20.86
CA LEU A 189 -35.98 -34.66 21.90
C LEU A 189 -37.51 -34.52 21.96
N LYS A 190 -38.06 -33.31 21.87
CA LYS A 190 -39.52 -33.10 21.81
C LYS A 190 -40.18 -33.72 20.58
N ARG A 191 -39.43 -33.88 19.48
CA ARG A 191 -39.91 -34.56 18.25
C ARG A 191 -39.91 -36.07 18.38
N LEU A 192 -39.18 -36.65 19.34
CA LEU A 192 -39.34 -38.05 19.68
C LEU A 192 -40.74 -38.22 20.29
N GLN A 193 -41.58 -39.04 19.64
CA GLN A 193 -42.95 -39.27 20.09
C GLN A 193 -42.97 -40.22 21.30
N PHE A 194 -42.42 -39.79 22.43
CA PHE A 194 -42.39 -40.56 23.67
C PHE A 194 -43.79 -40.98 24.12
N ASP A 195 -44.78 -40.09 24.00
CA ASP A 195 -46.18 -40.36 24.34
C ASP A 195 -46.76 -41.55 23.57
N ARG A 196 -46.30 -41.74 22.32
CA ARG A 196 -46.73 -42.88 21.49
C ARG A 196 -46.05 -44.15 21.94
N GLN A 197 -44.74 -44.10 22.24
CA GLN A 197 -44.00 -45.27 22.72
C GLN A 197 -44.50 -45.75 24.08
N LEU A 198 -44.76 -44.82 25.00
CA LEU A 198 -45.25 -45.07 26.36
C LEU A 198 -46.79 -45.15 26.45
N SER A 199 -47.48 -45.17 25.30
CA SER A 199 -48.94 -45.25 25.26
C SER A 199 -49.47 -46.54 25.90
N MET A 200 -50.65 -46.46 26.51
CA MET A 200 -51.27 -47.61 27.19
C MET A 200 -51.53 -48.79 26.25
N GLU A 201 -51.73 -48.53 24.96
CA GLU A 201 -51.85 -49.57 23.93
C GLU A 201 -50.54 -50.34 23.75
N ASN A 202 -49.40 -49.64 23.63
CA ASN A 202 -48.08 -50.27 23.51
C ASN A 202 -47.71 -51.02 24.79
N VAL A 203 -47.97 -50.44 25.96
CA VAL A 203 -47.72 -51.10 27.26
C VAL A 203 -48.52 -52.39 27.37
N LYS A 204 -49.82 -52.35 27.07
CA LYS A 204 -50.68 -53.55 27.07
C LYS A 204 -50.20 -54.59 26.08
N LYS A 205 -49.79 -54.19 24.88
CA LYS A 205 -49.25 -55.08 23.85
C LYS A 205 -48.01 -55.81 24.37
N LEU A 206 -47.03 -55.07 24.90
CA LEU A 206 -45.78 -55.62 25.45
C LEU A 206 -46.03 -56.59 26.62
N ILE A 207 -46.93 -56.24 27.55
CA ILE A 207 -47.29 -57.09 28.69
C ILE A 207 -48.00 -58.37 28.22
N THR A 208 -48.86 -58.27 27.21
CA THR A 208 -49.60 -59.43 26.67
C THR A 208 -48.66 -60.36 25.88
N GLU A 209 -47.73 -59.80 25.11
CA GLU A 209 -46.69 -60.55 24.40
C GLU A 209 -45.76 -61.28 25.37
N ALA A 210 -45.45 -60.67 26.53
CA ALA A 210 -44.56 -61.25 27.53
C ALA A 210 -45.22 -62.30 28.43
N ASN A 211 -46.48 -62.07 28.86
CA ASN A 211 -47.20 -63.00 29.74
C ASN A 211 -47.63 -64.31 29.04
N GLY A 212 -47.60 -64.35 27.70
CA GLY A 212 -48.02 -65.52 26.94
C GLY A 212 -49.43 -66.00 27.32
N TYR A 213 -49.65 -67.32 27.37
CA TYR A 213 -50.94 -67.92 27.72
C TYR A 213 -51.23 -67.97 29.23
N GLN A 214 -50.28 -67.63 30.09
CA GLN A 214 -50.37 -67.90 31.53
C GLN A 214 -50.18 -66.60 32.34
N PRO A 215 -51.26 -65.96 32.80
CA PRO A 215 -51.16 -64.66 33.46
C PRO A 215 -50.38 -64.75 34.78
N HIS A 216 -49.41 -63.88 34.97
CA HIS A 216 -48.63 -63.77 36.20
C HIS A 216 -49.36 -62.88 37.21
N LEU A 217 -49.34 -63.25 38.50
CA LEU A 217 -49.96 -62.48 39.60
C LEU A 217 -49.13 -61.26 40.05
N ILE A 218 -47.90 -61.14 39.56
CA ILE A 218 -46.92 -60.10 39.96
C ILE A 218 -46.61 -59.22 38.74
N ALA A 219 -46.34 -57.94 38.98
CA ALA A 219 -46.03 -56.98 37.92
C ALA A 219 -44.80 -57.41 37.08
N PRO A 220 -44.87 -57.34 35.74
CA PRO A 220 -43.80 -57.77 34.83
C PRO A 220 -42.67 -56.73 34.75
N GLU A 221 -41.72 -56.79 35.69
CA GLU A 221 -40.62 -55.81 35.83
C GLU A 221 -39.71 -55.74 34.59
N GLN A 222 -39.42 -56.90 33.98
CA GLN A 222 -38.51 -57.00 32.83
C GLN A 222 -39.05 -56.29 31.59
N GLU A 223 -40.37 -56.23 31.46
CA GLU A 223 -41.09 -55.66 30.33
C GLU A 223 -41.11 -54.14 30.41
N TYR A 224 -41.26 -53.60 31.62
CA TYR A 224 -41.08 -52.17 31.86
C TYR A 224 -39.63 -51.74 31.60
N LEU A 225 -38.65 -52.55 32.02
CA LEU A 225 -37.23 -52.31 31.72
C LEU A 225 -36.98 -52.30 30.21
N ARG A 226 -37.51 -53.27 29.46
CA ARG A 226 -37.40 -53.29 27.99
C ARG A 226 -38.05 -52.08 27.32
N LEU A 227 -39.20 -51.62 27.83
CA LEU A 227 -39.86 -50.42 27.32
C LEU A 227 -39.01 -49.16 27.57
N ILE A 228 -38.42 -49.04 28.76
CA ILE A 228 -37.50 -47.95 29.10
C ILE A 228 -36.26 -48.00 28.21
N GLU A 229 -35.64 -49.17 28.05
CA GLU A 229 -34.48 -49.37 27.18
C GLU A 229 -34.77 -48.98 25.73
N SER A 230 -35.89 -49.46 25.17
CA SER A 230 -36.31 -49.11 23.81
C SER A 230 -36.50 -47.60 23.65
N THR A 231 -37.00 -46.93 24.69
CA THR A 231 -37.19 -45.48 24.70
C THR A 231 -35.85 -44.74 24.76
N LEU A 232 -34.93 -45.18 25.63
CA LEU A 232 -33.59 -44.60 25.76
C LEU A 232 -32.77 -44.75 24.47
N VAL A 233 -32.91 -45.86 23.75
CA VAL A 233 -32.22 -46.06 22.46
C VAL A 233 -32.61 -44.99 21.43
N THR A 234 -33.86 -44.50 21.45
CA THR A 234 -34.30 -43.44 20.52
C THR A 234 -33.62 -42.09 20.76
N ILE A 235 -33.16 -41.83 21.99
CA ILE A 235 -32.43 -40.61 22.37
C ILE A 235 -31.03 -40.58 21.75
N ARG A 236 -30.46 -41.74 21.44
CA ARG A 236 -29.08 -41.86 20.92
C ARG A 236 -28.87 -41.04 19.65
N GLY A 237 -29.80 -41.11 18.69
CA GLY A 237 -29.69 -40.39 17.41
C GLY A 237 -29.61 -38.87 17.56
N PRO A 238 -30.57 -38.21 18.24
CA PRO A 238 -30.51 -36.78 18.54
C PRO A 238 -29.26 -36.35 19.29
N THR A 239 -28.79 -37.15 20.25
CA THR A 239 -27.56 -36.85 21.00
C THR A 239 -26.32 -36.94 20.12
N GLU A 240 -26.21 -37.96 19.26
CA GLU A 240 -25.12 -38.06 18.27
C GLU A 240 -25.14 -36.87 17.32
N ALA A 241 -26.30 -36.50 16.78
CA ALA A 241 -26.43 -35.32 15.91
C ALA A 241 -26.05 -34.01 16.61
N CYS A 242 -26.32 -33.89 17.92
CA CYS A 242 -25.89 -32.77 18.74
C CYS A 242 -24.36 -32.72 18.86
N VAL A 243 -23.71 -33.86 19.14
CA VAL A 243 -22.25 -33.96 19.22
C VAL A 243 -21.61 -33.60 17.88
N ASP A 244 -22.15 -34.10 16.77
CA ASP A 244 -21.66 -33.78 15.42
C ASP A 244 -21.78 -32.28 15.10
N ALA A 245 -22.89 -31.65 15.50
CA ALA A 245 -23.10 -30.23 15.32
C ALA A 245 -22.09 -29.38 16.13
N VAL A 246 -21.83 -29.74 17.40
CA VAL A 246 -20.81 -29.08 18.22
C VAL A 246 -19.41 -29.29 17.64
N HIS A 247 -19.10 -30.50 17.19
CA HIS A 247 -17.82 -30.81 16.54
C HIS A 247 -17.58 -29.92 15.31
N ALA A 248 -18.61 -29.76 14.46
CA ALA A 248 -18.53 -28.89 13.29
C ALA A 248 -18.28 -27.42 13.67
N ILE A 249 -18.93 -26.91 14.73
CA ILE A 249 -18.72 -25.56 15.23
C ILE A 249 -17.29 -25.39 15.74
N LEU A 250 -16.80 -26.31 16.60
CA LEU A 250 -15.45 -26.24 17.13
C LEU A 250 -14.40 -26.27 16.02
N LYS A 251 -14.62 -27.09 14.98
CA LYS A 251 -13.74 -27.15 13.81
C LYS A 251 -13.71 -25.82 13.05
N ASP A 252 -14.85 -25.18 12.84
CA ASP A 252 -14.94 -23.83 12.25
C ASP A 252 -14.21 -22.78 13.09
N LEU A 253 -14.34 -22.83 14.41
CA LEU A 253 -13.62 -21.93 15.32
C LEU A 253 -12.10 -22.12 15.25
N VAL A 254 -11.62 -23.36 15.16
CA VAL A 254 -10.19 -23.64 14.96
C VAL A 254 -9.69 -23.01 13.66
N TYR A 255 -10.39 -23.18 12.54
CA TYR A 255 -9.97 -22.59 11.26
C TYR A 255 -9.95 -21.06 11.30
N LYS A 256 -10.92 -20.43 11.96
CA LYS A 256 -10.95 -18.97 12.15
C LYS A 256 -9.77 -18.49 12.99
N ALA A 257 -9.54 -19.12 14.15
CA ALA A 257 -8.42 -18.80 15.01
C ALA A 257 -7.08 -18.95 14.28
N MET A 258 -6.88 -20.03 13.52
CA MET A 258 -5.68 -20.23 12.70
C MET A 258 -5.49 -19.14 11.65
N GLY A 259 -6.56 -18.72 10.97
CA GLY A 259 -6.51 -17.66 9.95
C GLY A 259 -6.06 -16.32 10.52
N GLU A 260 -6.48 -15.99 11.73
CA GLU A 260 -6.10 -14.73 12.39
C GLU A 260 -4.71 -14.77 13.01
N THR A 261 -4.25 -15.92 13.50
CA THR A 261 -2.90 -16.06 14.07
C THR A 261 -1.81 -15.77 13.04
N LEU A 262 -2.04 -16.07 11.77
CA LEU A 262 -1.08 -15.81 10.68
C LEU A 262 -0.95 -14.33 10.31
N VAL A 263 -1.91 -13.48 10.70
CA VAL A 263 -1.94 -12.04 10.37
C VAL A 263 -1.18 -11.21 11.40
N CYS A 264 -0.98 -11.73 12.61
CA CYS A 264 -0.34 -11.05 13.74
C CYS A 264 1.12 -11.46 14.00
N SER A 265 1.70 -12.31 13.14
CA SER A 265 3.05 -12.86 13.27
C SER A 265 4.04 -12.12 12.37
#